data_AF-A0A6N9R9R2-F1
#
_entry.id   AF-A0A6N9R9R2-F1
#
_cell.length_a   1.000
_cell.length_b   1.000
_cell.length_c   1.000
_cell.angle_alpha   90.00
_cell.angle_beta   90.00
_cell.angle_gamma   90.00
#
_symmetry.space_group_name_H-M   'P 1'
#
loop_
_entity.id
_entity.type
_entity.pdbx_description
1 polymer ?
#
loop_
_entity_poly.entity_id
_entity_poly.type
_entity_poly.pdbx_seq_one_letter_code
_entity_poly.pdbx_strand_id
1 'polypeptide(L)' 'MGPAFFGQLVTGPRRKLKYDAAVLFGLNHNTPTTTVRFELEYETN' A
#
# COMPACT_ATOMS: atom_id res chain seq x y z
N MET A 1 -3.55 -13.08 -3.79
CA MET A 1 -4.62 -12.25 -4.38
C MET A 1 -5.46 -11.66 -3.28
N GLY A 2 -5.95 -10.42 -3.37
CA GLY A 2 -6.85 -9.84 -2.37
C GLY A 2 -7.05 -8.32 -2.54
N PRO A 3 -7.88 -7.68 -1.70
CA PRO A 3 -8.22 -6.27 -1.84
C PRO A 3 -7.01 -5.38 -1.58
N ALA A 4 -6.89 -4.33 -2.39
CA ALA A 4 -5.87 -3.28 -2.25
C ALA A 4 -6.54 -1.91 -2.30
N PHE A 5 -6.06 -1.01 -1.44
CA PHE A 5 -6.50 0.36 -1.30
C PHE A 5 -5.29 1.27 -1.49
N PHE A 6 -5.39 2.18 -2.44
CA PHE A 6 -4.33 3.13 -2.76
C PHE A 6 -4.91 4.53 -2.71
N GLY A 7 -4.14 5.47 -2.18
CA GLY A 7 -4.55 6.86 -2.09
C GLY A 7 -3.38 7.81 -2.11
N GLN A 8 -3.68 9.04 -2.50
CA GLN A 8 -2.72 10.14 -2.52
C GLN A 8 -3.36 11.38 -1.89
N LEU A 9 -2.65 11.98 -0.95
CA LEU A 9 -3.00 13.21 -0.25
C LEU A 9 -2.04 14.30 -0.70
N VAL A 10 -2.57 15.41 -1.22
CA VAL A 10 -1.79 16.63 -1.48
C VAL A 10 -1.71 17.40 -0.17
N THR A 11 -0.53 17.43 0.45
CA THR A 11 -0.32 18.06 1.77
C THR A 11 0.26 19.47 1.66
N GLY A 12 0.52 19.96 0.44
CA GLY A 12 0.93 21.33 0.15
C GLY A 12 1.37 21.53 -1.30
N PRO A 13 1.80 22.76 -1.68
CA PRO A 13 2.11 23.12 -3.07
C PRO A 13 3.19 22.27 -3.75
N ARG A 14 4.00 21.55 -2.97
CA ARG A 14 5.08 20.64 -3.45
C ARG A 14 5.22 19.39 -2.58
N ARG A 15 4.16 19.02 -1.86
CA ARG A 15 4.19 17.87 -0.93
C ARG A 15 3.06 16.92 -1.24
N LYS A 16 3.41 15.66 -1.40
CA LYS A 16 2.47 14.57 -1.68
C LYS A 16 2.77 13.43 -0.74
N LEU A 17 1.71 12.86 -0.18
CA LEU A 17 1.75 11.65 0.61
C LEU A 17 0.97 10.58 -0.15
N LYS A 18 1.63 9.51 -0.56
CA LYS A 18 0.96 8.35 -1.16
C LYS A 18 0.92 7.22 -0.13
N TYR A 19 -0.16 6.47 -0.10
CA TYR A 19 -0.27 5.27 0.71
C TYR A 19 -0.86 4.12 -0.11
N ASP A 20 -0.40 2.91 0.16
CA ASP A 20 -0.93 1.65 -0.35
C ASP A 20 -1.14 0.70 0.83
N ALA A 21 -2.33 0.13 0.94
CA ALA A 21 -2.67 -0.88 1.92
C ALA A 21 -3.34 -2.07 1.21
N ALA A 22 -2.82 -3.28 1.43
CA ALA A 22 -3.35 -4.49 0.80
C ALA A 22 -3.46 -5.66 1.77
N VAL A 23 -4.51 -6.46 1.59
CA VAL A 23 -4.63 -7.79 2.21
C VAL A 23 -4.47 -8.81 1.10
N LEU A 24 -3.46 -9.68 1.21
CA LEU A 24 -3.12 -10.67 0.20
C LEU A 24 -3.34 -12.07 0.77
N PHE A 25 -4.07 -12.90 0.04
CA PHE A 25 -4.20 -14.34 0.32
C PHE A 25 -3.20 -15.15 -0.51
N GLY A 26 -2.56 -16.12 0.14
CA GLY A 26 -1.65 -17.07 -0.49
C GLY A 26 -2.36 -17.94 -1.53
N LEU A 27 -1.67 -18.29 -2.62
CA LEU A 27 -2.22 -19.09 -3.72
C LEU A 27 -1.79 -20.55 -3.67
N ASN A 28 -0.75 -20.85 -2.90
CA ASN A 28 -0.23 -22.20 -2.72
C ASN A 28 0.41 -22.37 -1.35
N HIS A 29 0.80 -23.61 -1.05
CA HIS A 29 1.38 -24.03 0.23
C HIS A 29 2.74 -23.39 0.55
N ASN A 30 3.41 -22.78 -0.44
CA ASN A 30 4.70 -22.11 -0.27
C ASN A 30 4.55 -20.61 -0.01
N THR A 31 3.32 -20.08 -0.04
CA THR A 31 3.04 -18.66 0.23
C THR A 31 2.32 -18.50 1.57
N PRO A 32 2.57 -17.41 2.32
CA PRO A 32 1.82 -17.10 3.53
C PRO A 32 0.31 -17.08 3.26
N THR A 33 -0.47 -17.68 4.16
CA THR A 33 -1.93 -17.78 4.01
C THR A 33 -2.59 -16.39 3.94
N THR A 34 -2.11 -15.43 4.74
CA THR A 34 -2.59 -14.05 4.73
C THR A 34 -1.42 -13.10 5.01
N THR A 35 -1.29 -12.08 4.17
CA THR A 35 -0.29 -11.02 4.31
C THR A 35 -1.00 -9.69 4.34
N VAL A 36 -0.69 -8.86 5.34
CA VAL A 36 -1.08 -7.44 5.36
C VAL A 36 0.13 -6.62 4.91
N ARG A 37 -0.03 -5.83 3.86
CA ARG A 37 0.98 -4.91 3.34
C ARG A 37 0.52 -3.48 3.54
N PHE A 38 1.44 -2.64 4.01
CA PHE A 38 1.24 -1.19 4.10
C PHE A 38 2.50 -0.49 3.61
N GLU A 39 2.33 0.51 2.75
CA GLU A 39 3.40 1.33 2.19
C GLU A 39 3.02 2.80 2.25
N LEU A 40 3.99 3.65 2.60
CA LEU A 40 3.82 5.08 2.76
C LEU A 40 4.99 5.80 2.08
N GLU A 41 4.69 6.62 1.09
CA GLU A 41 5.68 7.40 0.36
C GLU A 41 5.43 8.89 0.57
N TYR A 42 6.48 9.64 0.90
CA TYR A 42 6.42 11.08 1.10
C TYR A 42 7.37 11.77 0.13
N GLU A 43 6.81 12.63 -0.72
CA GLU A 43 7.58 13.46 -1.65
C GLU A 43 7.80 14.86 -1.06
N THR A 44 9.07 15.24 -0.89
CA THR A 44 9.53 16.61 -0.64
C THR A 44 10.48 17.02 -1.75
N ASN A 45 10.07 18.01 -2.54
CA ASN A 45 10.88 18.66 -3.57
C ASN A 45 11.75 19.76 -2.96
#